data_AF-A0A7V4LR38-F1
#
_entry.id   AF-A0A7V4LR38-F1
#
_cell.length_a   1.000
_cell.length_b   1.000
_cell.length_c   1.000
_cell.angle_alpha   90.00
_cell.angle_beta   90.00
_cell.angle_gamma   90.00
#
_symmetry.space_group_name_H-M   'P 1'
#
loop_
_entity.id
_entity.type
_entity.pdbx_description
1 polymer ?
#
loop_
_entity_poly.entity_id
_entity_poly.type
_entity_poly.pdbx_seq_one_letter_code
_entity_poly.pdbx_strand_id
1 'polypeptide(L)'
;MNQIMISRINALINKAVFFILTIPALSILPLPAQSQVVINEVMSSNGTALYDEDGNAPDWIELWNATDAPFDLTGVGLSDDPAQPFKWRFPAYTMAPRQYLVVFASDKNRLSPPLFYETILRRGDTCKYLVPNASTPAMWRSVNFDDSSWPSGLTGFGYGDGDDATLLPGGTLSVFIRKTFYLPDPSAVKDCWLHMDYDDGFVAYLNGKEIARAHLGTPGVPPAWNATADAATHEAVIYQGGMPDGFHVNPDSLLILPGKNVLAIQVHNTSTGSSDMTAIPFLTLGFSTPVQQPRGIDSLTGLHNASFHTNFKISSDGDTIILTSAGGVQMDIFMPGALERDISAG
;
A
#
# COMPACT_ATOMS: atom_id res chain seq x y z
N MET A 1 26.64 -27.59 93.70
CA MET A 1 25.37 -27.26 94.38
C MET A 1 24.25 -27.59 93.41
N ASN A 2 23.46 -28.63 93.72
CA ASN A 2 22.07 -28.92 93.31
C ASN A 2 21.63 -28.64 91.85
N GLN A 3 21.33 -29.69 91.07
CA GLN A 3 20.00 -30.30 90.94
C GLN A 3 19.03 -29.49 90.04
N ILE A 4 18.80 -30.04 88.83
CA ILE A 4 17.50 -30.35 88.21
C ILE A 4 16.46 -29.23 87.94
N MET A 5 15.93 -29.30 86.71
CA MET A 5 14.75 -28.63 86.09
C MET A 5 14.96 -27.17 85.68
N ILE A 6 14.79 -26.77 84.40
CA ILE A 6 13.55 -26.80 83.59
C ILE A 6 13.97 -26.98 82.10
N SER A 7 13.68 -28.10 81.44
CA SER A 7 12.49 -28.38 80.61
C SER A 7 12.48 -27.72 79.20
N ARG A 8 12.60 -28.61 78.20
CA ARG A 8 12.02 -28.58 76.84
C ARG A 8 12.62 -27.62 75.79
N ILE A 9 13.45 -28.17 74.90
CA ILE A 9 13.14 -28.33 73.46
C ILE A 9 14.10 -29.40 72.87
N ASN A 10 13.46 -30.49 72.43
CA ASN A 10 13.95 -31.54 71.51
C ASN A 10 14.52 -30.93 70.21
N ALA A 11 15.35 -31.51 69.36
CA ALA A 11 16.10 -32.76 69.28
C ALA A 11 16.95 -32.66 67.98
N LEU A 12 18.01 -33.48 67.88
CA LEU A 12 18.57 -34.04 66.64
C LEU A 12 19.04 -33.08 65.53
N ILE A 13 20.34 -32.77 65.50
CA ILE A 13 21.08 -32.49 64.25
C ILE A 13 21.95 -33.71 63.97
N ASN A 14 21.44 -34.64 63.17
CA ASN A 14 22.15 -35.84 62.72
C ASN A 14 22.52 -35.69 61.23
N LYS A 15 23.83 -35.77 60.96
CA LYS A 15 24.47 -36.31 59.73
C LYS A 15 23.81 -35.98 58.38
N ALA A 16 24.24 -34.89 57.74
CA ALA A 16 24.01 -34.68 56.31
C ALA A 16 25.05 -35.46 55.49
N VAL A 17 24.61 -36.53 54.84
CA VAL A 17 25.35 -37.27 53.80
C VAL A 17 25.17 -36.51 52.48
N PHE A 18 26.25 -36.08 51.86
CA PHE A 18 26.22 -35.46 50.52
C PHE A 18 26.02 -36.55 49.45
N PHE A 19 24.83 -36.61 48.85
CA PHE A 19 24.58 -37.34 47.60
C PHE A 19 24.88 -36.38 46.44
N ILE A 20 25.92 -36.67 45.65
CA ILE A 20 26.14 -35.99 44.36
C ILE A 20 25.19 -36.64 43.35
N LEU A 21 24.10 -35.95 43.05
CA LEU A 21 23.21 -36.28 41.94
C LEU A 21 23.89 -35.84 40.63
N THR A 22 24.44 -36.79 39.87
CA THR A 22 24.78 -36.58 38.47
C THR A 22 23.50 -36.44 37.67
N ILE A 23 23.13 -35.22 37.31
CA ILE A 23 22.04 -34.95 36.38
C ILE A 23 22.54 -35.39 34.98
N PRO A 24 21.88 -36.34 34.30
CA PRO A 24 22.25 -36.66 32.93
C PRO A 24 22.02 -35.41 32.07
N ALA A 25 23.02 -35.03 31.28
CA ALA A 25 22.89 -33.96 30.29
C ALA A 25 21.73 -34.34 29.36
N LEU A 26 20.61 -33.62 29.49
CA LEU A 26 19.48 -33.77 28.59
C LEU A 26 19.91 -33.19 27.24
N SER A 27 20.25 -34.08 26.30
CA SER A 27 20.48 -33.70 24.91
C SER A 27 19.17 -33.15 24.36
N ILE A 28 19.04 -31.83 24.32
CA ILE A 28 18.00 -31.17 23.55
C ILE A 28 18.35 -31.45 22.09
N LEU A 29 17.68 -32.44 21.50
CA LEU A 29 17.65 -32.56 20.04
C LEU A 29 17.01 -31.25 19.55
N PRO A 30 17.67 -30.46 18.69
CA PRO A 30 17.00 -29.34 18.07
C PRO A 30 15.79 -29.91 17.33
N LEU A 31 14.59 -29.44 17.69
CA LEU A 31 13.43 -29.61 16.83
C LEU A 31 13.84 -29.09 15.44
N PRO A 32 13.47 -29.75 14.33
CA PRO A 32 13.68 -29.18 13.03
C PRO A 32 13.09 -27.78 13.06
N ALA A 33 13.90 -26.76 12.76
CA ALA A 33 13.41 -25.41 12.60
C ALA A 33 12.38 -25.50 11.49
N GLN A 34 11.09 -25.41 11.84
CA GLN A 34 10.03 -25.30 10.87
C GLN A 34 10.40 -24.13 9.95
N SER A 35 10.43 -24.36 8.63
CA SER A 35 10.79 -23.30 7.69
C SER A 35 9.92 -22.08 7.97
N GLN A 36 10.54 -20.92 8.12
CA GLN A 36 9.84 -19.71 8.51
C GLN A 36 8.84 -19.27 7.44
N VAL A 37 9.14 -19.58 6.18
CA VAL A 37 8.26 -19.39 5.02
C VAL A 37 8.04 -20.75 4.33
N VAL A 38 6.79 -21.05 4.01
CA VAL A 38 6.35 -22.29 3.36
C VAL A 38 5.55 -21.99 2.10
N ILE A 39 5.49 -22.95 1.19
CA ILE A 39 4.54 -22.97 0.07
C ILE A 39 3.19 -23.37 0.66
N ASN A 40 2.23 -22.46 0.63
CA ASN A 40 0.91 -22.68 1.22
C ASN A 40 -0.08 -23.26 0.20
N GLU A 41 -0.13 -22.66 -0.99
CA GLU A 41 -1.01 -23.11 -2.06
C GLU A 41 -0.34 -22.95 -3.43
N VAL A 42 -0.69 -23.81 -4.37
CA VAL A 42 -0.28 -23.71 -5.77
C VAL A 42 -1.50 -23.93 -6.66
N MET A 43 -1.65 -23.09 -7.68
CA MET A 43 -2.65 -23.26 -8.72
C MET A 43 -1.97 -23.22 -10.09
N SER A 44 -2.33 -24.18 -10.93
CA SER A 44 -2.05 -24.14 -12.36
C SER A 44 -3.36 -24.06 -13.14
N SER A 45 -3.29 -23.75 -14.43
CA SER A 45 -4.47 -23.64 -15.29
C SER A 45 -5.51 -22.68 -14.69
N ASN A 46 -5.03 -21.57 -14.13
CA ASN A 46 -5.91 -20.53 -13.62
C ASN A 46 -6.66 -19.89 -14.79
N GLY A 47 -7.99 -19.89 -14.73
CA GLY A 47 -8.85 -19.31 -15.74
C GLY A 47 -9.62 -18.10 -15.22
N THR A 48 -10.10 -18.19 -13.98
CA THR A 48 -11.01 -17.20 -13.39
C THR A 48 -10.79 -16.95 -11.90
N ALA A 49 -9.99 -17.77 -11.22
CA ALA A 49 -9.84 -17.69 -9.77
C ALA A 49 -9.11 -16.41 -9.32
N LEU A 50 -8.03 -16.04 -10.00
CA LEU A 50 -7.25 -14.84 -9.68
C LEU A 50 -6.74 -14.16 -10.96
N TYR A 51 -6.84 -12.83 -11.02
CA TYR A 51 -6.30 -12.05 -12.14
C TYR A 51 -5.08 -11.24 -11.69
N ASP A 52 -4.09 -11.13 -12.57
CA ASP A 52 -2.96 -10.22 -12.40
C ASP A 52 -3.30 -8.78 -12.79
N GLU A 53 -2.34 -7.88 -12.60
CA GLU A 53 -2.48 -6.46 -12.89
C GLU A 53 -2.74 -6.12 -14.36
N ASP A 54 -2.53 -7.06 -15.28
CA ASP A 54 -2.80 -6.86 -16.70
C ASP A 54 -4.14 -7.49 -17.13
N GLY A 55 -4.94 -7.96 -16.17
CA GLY A 55 -6.21 -8.63 -16.42
C GLY A 55 -6.10 -10.05 -16.97
N ASN A 56 -4.92 -10.69 -16.86
CA ASN A 56 -4.75 -12.10 -17.21
C ASN A 56 -4.93 -12.99 -15.99
N ALA A 57 -5.21 -14.28 -16.19
CA ALA A 57 -5.27 -15.28 -15.11
C ALA A 57 -4.06 -16.23 -15.17
N PRO A 58 -2.84 -15.81 -14.80
CA PRO A 58 -1.69 -16.70 -14.77
C PRO A 58 -1.76 -17.69 -13.61
N ASP A 59 -0.99 -18.77 -13.72
CA ASP A 59 -0.73 -19.69 -12.60
C ASP A 59 -0.12 -18.92 -11.41
N TRP A 60 -0.27 -19.44 -10.20
CA TRP A 60 0.23 -18.75 -9.02
C TRP A 60 0.67 -19.70 -7.92
N ILE A 61 1.57 -19.19 -7.09
CA ILE A 61 2.11 -19.83 -5.89
C ILE A 61 1.85 -18.87 -4.73
N GLU A 62 1.19 -19.34 -3.68
CA GLU A 62 1.06 -18.61 -2.43
C GLU A 62 2.11 -19.10 -1.43
N LEU A 63 2.86 -18.14 -0.89
CA LEU A 63 3.77 -18.36 0.21
C LEU A 63 3.16 -17.85 1.51
N TRP A 64 3.43 -18.53 2.61
CA TRP A 64 3.01 -18.11 3.94
C TRP A 64 4.19 -17.99 4.89
N ASN A 65 4.35 -16.81 5.52
CA ASN A 65 5.24 -16.65 6.67
C ASN A 65 4.54 -17.19 7.92
N ALA A 66 4.90 -18.40 8.34
CA ALA A 66 4.27 -19.08 9.48
C ALA A 66 4.68 -18.51 10.85
N THR A 67 5.57 -17.53 10.89
CA THR A 67 6.16 -17.01 12.13
C THR A 67 5.57 -15.68 12.58
N ASP A 68 5.83 -15.33 13.84
CA ASP A 68 5.52 -14.02 14.43
C ASP A 68 6.64 -12.98 14.20
N ALA A 69 7.63 -13.30 13.36
CA ALA A 69 8.74 -12.42 13.00
C ALA A 69 8.71 -12.12 11.48
N PRO A 70 9.21 -10.94 11.05
CA PRO A 70 9.39 -10.68 9.63
C PRO A 70 10.45 -11.61 9.03
N PHE A 71 10.29 -11.98 7.76
CA PHE A 71 11.23 -12.81 7.00
C PHE A 71 11.71 -12.10 5.74
N ASP A 72 13.03 -11.98 5.57
CA ASP A 72 13.64 -11.38 4.37
C ASP A 72 13.75 -12.43 3.26
N LEU A 73 13.01 -12.22 2.16
CA LEU A 73 13.04 -13.08 0.98
C LEU A 73 14.21 -12.75 0.05
N THR A 74 15.00 -11.71 0.30
CA THR A 74 16.04 -11.27 -0.64
C THR A 74 16.96 -12.43 -1.07
N GLY A 75 16.95 -12.74 -2.38
CA GLY A 75 17.78 -13.77 -2.97
C GLY A 75 17.30 -15.23 -2.77
N VAL A 76 16.21 -15.46 -2.05
CA VAL A 76 15.52 -16.75 -1.97
C VAL A 76 15.14 -17.20 -3.39
N GLY A 77 15.37 -18.47 -3.70
CA GLY A 77 15.03 -19.10 -4.96
C GLY A 77 13.64 -19.72 -4.94
N LEU A 78 12.89 -19.52 -6.02
CA LEU A 78 11.64 -20.20 -6.32
C LEU A 78 11.79 -20.88 -7.69
N SER A 79 11.38 -22.14 -7.78
CA SER A 79 11.54 -22.94 -9.00
C SER A 79 10.49 -24.03 -9.11
N ASP A 80 10.10 -24.34 -10.35
CA ASP A 80 9.34 -25.50 -10.82
C ASP A 80 10.24 -26.68 -11.23
N ASP A 81 11.57 -26.51 -11.15
CA ASP A 81 12.57 -27.54 -11.48
C ASP A 81 13.53 -27.75 -10.29
N PRO A 82 13.43 -28.90 -9.58
CA PRO A 82 14.33 -29.24 -8.47
C PRO A 82 15.81 -29.30 -8.86
N ALA A 83 16.15 -29.53 -10.14
CA ALA A 83 17.54 -29.51 -10.61
C ALA A 83 18.08 -28.08 -10.78
N GLN A 84 17.19 -27.08 -10.82
CA GLN A 84 17.51 -25.66 -10.94
C GLN A 84 16.82 -24.86 -9.83
N PRO A 85 17.25 -24.98 -8.56
CA PRO A 85 16.55 -24.42 -7.40
C PRO A 85 16.45 -22.88 -7.35
N PHE A 86 17.08 -22.18 -8.31
CA PHE A 86 17.12 -20.72 -8.41
C PHE A 86 16.68 -20.21 -9.79
N LYS A 87 15.75 -20.90 -10.48
CA LYS A 87 15.18 -20.42 -11.76
C LYS A 87 14.71 -18.98 -11.64
N TRP A 88 13.99 -18.66 -10.57
CA TRP A 88 13.65 -17.29 -10.20
C TRP A 88 14.19 -16.97 -8.81
N ARG A 89 14.62 -15.72 -8.60
CA ARG A 89 15.11 -15.22 -7.31
C ARG A 89 14.28 -14.03 -6.88
N PHE A 90 13.87 -14.04 -5.63
CA PHE A 90 13.19 -12.90 -5.04
C PHE A 90 14.12 -11.67 -5.04
N PRO A 91 13.61 -10.51 -5.49
CA PRO A 91 14.26 -9.23 -5.26
C PRO A 91 14.15 -8.86 -3.76
N ALA A 92 14.62 -7.66 -3.40
CA ALA A 92 14.54 -7.20 -2.02
C ALA A 92 13.07 -7.08 -1.57
N TYR A 93 12.66 -7.94 -0.62
CA TYR A 93 11.32 -7.94 -0.06
C TYR A 93 11.31 -8.66 1.29
N THR A 94 10.62 -8.09 2.27
CA THR A 94 10.45 -8.68 3.59
C THR A 94 8.99 -8.99 3.83
N MET A 95 8.67 -10.27 4.02
CA MET A 95 7.34 -10.69 4.45
C MET A 95 7.13 -10.30 5.90
N ALA A 96 6.02 -9.64 6.20
CA ALA A 96 5.58 -9.37 7.56
C ALA A 96 5.23 -10.69 8.30
N PRO A 97 5.19 -10.68 9.65
CA PRO A 97 4.67 -11.80 10.43
C PRO A 97 3.30 -12.25 9.93
N ARG A 98 3.07 -13.57 9.84
CA ARG A 98 1.78 -14.16 9.43
C ARG A 98 1.27 -13.73 8.04
N GLN A 99 2.11 -13.12 7.21
CA GLN A 99 1.71 -12.65 5.88
C GLN A 99 1.60 -13.80 4.87
N TYR A 100 0.61 -13.70 3.98
CA TYR A 100 0.53 -14.46 2.74
C TYR A 100 1.05 -13.60 1.57
N LEU A 101 1.77 -14.22 0.64
CA LEU A 101 2.30 -13.59 -0.55
C LEU A 101 1.98 -14.44 -1.77
N VAL A 102 1.19 -13.89 -2.70
CA VAL A 102 0.98 -14.50 -4.02
C VAL A 102 2.10 -14.08 -4.96
N VAL A 103 2.66 -15.06 -5.66
CA VAL A 103 3.63 -14.90 -6.74
C VAL A 103 3.06 -15.54 -7.98
N PHE A 104 2.89 -14.77 -9.05
CA PHE A 104 2.39 -15.30 -10.31
C PHE A 104 3.49 -16.06 -11.06
N ALA A 105 3.21 -17.30 -11.42
CA ALA A 105 4.06 -18.09 -12.30
C ALA A 105 3.64 -17.87 -13.75
N SER A 106 4.05 -16.72 -14.30
CA SER A 106 3.50 -16.21 -15.56
C SER A 106 4.50 -16.09 -16.71
N ASP A 107 5.78 -16.41 -16.49
CA ASP A 107 6.89 -16.17 -17.43
C ASP A 107 7.16 -14.68 -17.76
N LYS A 108 6.68 -13.74 -16.93
CA LYS A 108 6.87 -12.29 -17.16
C LYS A 108 8.14 -11.76 -16.49
N ASN A 109 8.69 -12.47 -15.51
CA ASN A 109 9.92 -12.11 -14.78
C ASN A 109 9.90 -10.69 -14.16
N ARG A 110 8.80 -10.31 -13.51
CA ARG A 110 8.66 -9.01 -12.83
C ARG A 110 9.26 -9.07 -11.44
N LEU A 111 10.24 -8.19 -11.21
CA LEU A 111 10.99 -8.09 -9.96
C LEU A 111 10.60 -6.86 -9.12
N SER A 112 9.61 -6.09 -9.56
CA SER A 112 9.10 -4.99 -8.74
C SER A 112 8.35 -5.57 -7.52
N PRO A 113 8.65 -5.12 -6.29
CA PRO A 113 7.91 -5.53 -5.11
C PRO A 113 6.40 -5.30 -5.26
N PRO A 114 5.56 -6.14 -4.65
CA PRO A 114 4.12 -5.93 -4.63
C PRO A 114 3.78 -4.56 -4.06
N LEU A 115 2.82 -3.91 -4.71
CA LEU A 115 2.23 -2.66 -4.26
C LEU A 115 0.73 -2.83 -4.13
N PHE A 116 0.22 -2.52 -2.96
CA PHE A 116 -1.20 -2.53 -2.65
C PHE A 116 -1.69 -1.08 -2.75
N TYR A 117 -2.38 -0.73 -3.83
CA TYR A 117 -2.89 0.62 -4.03
C TYR A 117 -4.22 0.82 -3.32
N GLU A 118 -4.37 1.98 -2.68
CA GLU A 118 -5.63 2.44 -2.11
C GLU A 118 -5.93 3.86 -2.54
N THR A 119 -7.13 4.08 -3.09
CA THR A 119 -7.60 5.41 -3.43
C THR A 119 -8.16 6.10 -2.19
N ILE A 120 -7.35 6.97 -1.58
CA ILE A 120 -7.60 7.70 -0.34
C ILE A 120 -8.65 8.80 -0.54
N LEU A 121 -8.60 9.48 -1.67
CA LEU A 121 -9.60 10.46 -2.11
C LEU A 121 -10.12 10.04 -3.48
N ARG A 122 -11.45 10.02 -3.66
CA ARG A 122 -12.12 9.67 -4.93
C ARG A 122 -13.37 10.51 -5.17
N ARG A 123 -13.96 10.41 -6.37
CA ARG A 123 -15.27 11.00 -6.69
C ARG A 123 -16.33 10.57 -5.63
N GLY A 124 -17.16 11.52 -5.20
CA GLY A 124 -18.14 11.35 -4.14
C GLY A 124 -17.62 11.53 -2.70
N ASP A 125 -16.32 11.69 -2.47
CA ASP A 125 -15.81 11.95 -1.12
C ASP A 125 -16.06 13.40 -0.69
N THR A 126 -16.35 13.61 0.61
CA THR A 126 -16.48 14.97 1.14
C THR A 126 -15.12 15.65 1.30
N CYS A 127 -15.01 16.89 0.84
CA CYS A 127 -13.89 17.80 1.04
C CYS A 127 -14.37 19.16 1.59
N LYS A 128 -13.45 19.91 2.20
CA LYS A 128 -13.62 21.34 2.45
C LYS A 128 -13.31 22.10 1.17
N TYR A 129 -14.01 23.20 0.92
CA TYR A 129 -13.72 24.04 -0.23
C TYR A 129 -13.92 25.53 0.05
N LEU A 130 -13.32 26.37 -0.78
CA LEU A 130 -13.46 27.82 -0.75
C LEU A 130 -13.43 28.35 -2.19
N VAL A 131 -14.42 29.17 -2.55
CA VAL A 131 -14.33 30.06 -3.72
C VAL A 131 -13.86 31.43 -3.19
N PRO A 132 -12.59 31.80 -3.38
CA PRO A 132 -12.03 33.00 -2.74
C PRO A 132 -12.54 34.28 -3.42
N ASN A 133 -12.83 35.30 -2.62
CA ASN A 133 -13.12 36.67 -3.07
C ASN A 133 -12.06 37.69 -2.62
N ALA A 134 -10.99 37.19 -1.99
CA ALA A 134 -9.88 37.97 -1.45
C ALA A 134 -8.67 37.03 -1.26
N SER A 135 -7.52 37.62 -0.89
CA SER A 135 -6.29 36.87 -0.62
C SER A 135 -6.48 35.79 0.44
N THR A 136 -6.18 34.54 0.07
CA THR A 136 -6.19 33.39 0.98
C THR A 136 -4.85 33.27 1.72
N PRO A 137 -4.84 33.02 3.05
CA PRO A 137 -3.60 32.89 3.82
C PRO A 137 -2.69 31.79 3.26
N ALA A 138 -1.41 32.08 3.05
CA ALA A 138 -0.45 31.14 2.43
C ALA A 138 -0.41 29.75 3.11
N MET A 139 -0.73 29.69 4.41
CA MET A 139 -0.77 28.49 5.22
C MET A 139 -1.96 27.55 4.93
N TRP A 140 -2.94 27.94 4.10
CA TRP A 140 -4.14 27.13 3.81
C TRP A 140 -3.82 25.70 3.34
N ARG A 141 -2.65 25.49 2.73
CA ARG A 141 -2.15 24.19 2.23
C ARG A 141 -1.53 23.31 3.31
N SER A 142 -1.30 23.85 4.50
CA SER A 142 -0.58 23.19 5.59
C SER A 142 -1.52 22.34 6.46
N VAL A 143 -0.97 21.34 7.15
CA VAL A 143 -1.74 20.39 7.99
C VAL A 143 -2.51 21.06 9.12
N ASN A 144 -1.95 22.12 9.69
CA ASN A 144 -2.47 22.79 10.87
C ASN A 144 -3.39 23.98 10.56
N PHE A 145 -3.66 24.28 9.28
CA PHE A 145 -4.61 25.33 8.95
C PHE A 145 -6.04 24.90 9.30
N ASP A 146 -6.74 25.78 10.01
CA ASP A 146 -8.13 25.62 10.41
C ASP A 146 -9.06 26.05 9.26
N ASP A 147 -9.73 25.08 8.66
CA ASP A 147 -10.76 25.25 7.64
C ASP A 147 -12.17 24.97 8.18
N SER A 148 -12.38 25.04 9.50
CA SER A 148 -13.70 24.82 10.11
C SER A 148 -14.76 25.77 9.54
N SER A 149 -14.36 26.98 9.14
CA SER A 149 -15.22 27.99 8.50
C SER A 149 -15.49 27.73 7.01
N TRP A 150 -14.73 26.84 6.37
CA TRP A 150 -14.95 26.50 4.96
C TRP A 150 -16.19 25.60 4.83
N PRO A 151 -17.04 25.80 3.82
CA PRO A 151 -18.10 24.85 3.51
C PRO A 151 -17.52 23.47 3.15
N SER A 152 -18.37 22.46 3.29
CA SER A 152 -18.07 21.09 2.85
C SER A 152 -18.89 20.75 1.61
N GLY A 153 -18.30 20.01 0.68
CA GLY A 153 -18.96 19.53 -0.53
C GLY A 153 -18.40 18.17 -0.97
N LEU A 154 -19.13 17.45 -1.80
CA LEU A 154 -18.61 16.22 -2.44
C LEU A 154 -17.71 16.59 -3.62
N THR A 155 -16.61 15.87 -3.83
CA THR A 155 -15.73 16.02 -5.02
C THR A 155 -16.53 15.94 -6.34
N GLY A 156 -16.10 16.70 -7.34
CA GLY A 156 -16.94 17.18 -8.45
C GLY A 156 -17.37 18.61 -8.14
N PHE A 157 -16.39 19.51 -8.09
CA PHE A 157 -16.60 20.93 -7.82
C PHE A 157 -16.57 21.69 -9.13
N GLY A 158 -17.67 22.32 -9.49
CA GLY A 158 -17.75 22.93 -10.80
C GLY A 158 -19.07 23.59 -11.17
N TYR A 159 -19.19 24.00 -12.41
CA TYR A 159 -20.41 24.54 -13.00
C TYR A 159 -20.41 24.34 -14.52
N GLY A 160 -21.59 24.37 -15.15
CA GLY A 160 -21.74 24.52 -16.60
C GLY A 160 -22.06 23.23 -17.38
N ASP A 161 -21.62 22.07 -16.89
CA ASP A 161 -21.78 20.76 -17.53
C ASP A 161 -22.93 19.90 -16.95
N GLY A 162 -23.31 20.15 -15.69
CA GLY A 162 -24.44 19.51 -15.03
C GLY A 162 -24.15 18.14 -14.41
N ASP A 163 -22.87 17.76 -14.24
CA ASP A 163 -22.48 16.49 -13.62
C ASP A 163 -21.66 16.64 -12.31
N ASP A 164 -21.42 17.88 -11.88
CA ASP A 164 -20.83 18.22 -10.60
C ASP A 164 -21.71 17.89 -9.39
N ALA A 165 -21.07 17.31 -8.37
CA ALA A 165 -21.73 17.02 -7.10
C ALA A 165 -21.78 18.25 -6.17
N THR A 166 -20.82 19.16 -6.28
CA THR A 166 -20.80 20.45 -5.60
C THR A 166 -20.83 21.57 -6.64
N LEU A 167 -22.02 22.13 -6.83
CA LEU A 167 -22.24 23.23 -7.76
C LEU A 167 -21.62 24.54 -7.24
N LEU A 168 -20.75 25.13 -8.05
CA LEU A 168 -20.13 26.44 -7.84
C LEU A 168 -20.92 27.53 -8.59
N PRO A 169 -20.83 28.81 -8.18
CA PRO A 169 -21.40 29.90 -8.94
C PRO A 169 -20.75 30.03 -10.34
N GLY A 170 -21.55 30.31 -11.36
CA GLY A 170 -21.03 30.60 -12.70
C GLY A 170 -20.08 31.81 -12.71
N GLY A 171 -19.00 31.71 -13.48
CA GLY A 171 -17.92 32.70 -13.51
C GLY A 171 -16.94 32.59 -12.34
N THR A 172 -16.95 31.46 -11.62
CA THR A 172 -15.91 31.15 -10.63
C THR A 172 -14.55 31.11 -11.31
N LEU A 173 -13.63 31.99 -10.90
CA LEU A 173 -12.27 32.00 -11.43
C LEU A 173 -11.41 30.91 -10.81
N SER A 174 -11.60 30.64 -9.52
CA SER A 174 -10.82 29.62 -8.81
C SER A 174 -11.61 28.98 -7.69
N VAL A 175 -11.29 27.73 -7.40
CA VAL A 175 -11.80 26.98 -6.25
C VAL A 175 -10.64 26.30 -5.54
N PHE A 176 -10.63 26.41 -4.21
CA PHE A 176 -9.62 25.85 -3.34
C PHE A 176 -10.26 24.68 -2.58
N ILE A 177 -9.66 23.50 -2.64
CA ILE A 177 -10.18 22.25 -2.09
C ILE A 177 -9.19 21.73 -1.06
N ARG A 178 -9.68 21.23 0.08
CA ARG A 178 -8.89 20.57 1.12
C ARG A 178 -9.51 19.24 1.53
N LYS A 179 -8.69 18.19 1.55
CA LYS A 179 -9.03 16.89 2.10
C LYS A 179 -8.06 16.51 3.21
N THR A 180 -8.60 16.27 4.40
CA THR A 180 -7.84 15.62 5.47
C THR A 180 -7.95 14.10 5.32
N PHE A 181 -6.84 13.40 5.52
CA PHE A 181 -6.78 11.95 5.66
C PHE A 181 -5.79 11.56 6.77
N TYR A 182 -5.90 10.33 7.27
CA TYR A 182 -5.08 9.84 8.36
C TYR A 182 -4.27 8.64 7.91
N LEU A 183 -2.98 8.65 8.23
CA LEU A 183 -2.08 7.55 7.92
C LEU A 183 -1.27 7.16 9.17
N PRO A 184 -1.50 5.98 9.75
CA PRO A 184 -0.77 5.56 10.95
C PRO A 184 0.73 5.40 10.73
N ASP A 185 1.11 4.79 9.61
CA ASP A 185 2.51 4.49 9.26
C ASP A 185 2.84 4.98 7.84
N PRO A 186 3.55 6.12 7.71
CA PRO A 186 3.97 6.61 6.41
C PRO A 186 5.10 5.79 5.78
N SER A 187 5.82 4.97 6.55
CA SER A 187 6.95 4.19 6.02
C SER A 187 6.50 3.07 5.08
N ALA A 188 5.23 2.67 5.18
CA ALA A 188 4.60 1.70 4.28
C ALA A 188 4.26 2.27 2.90
N VAL A 189 4.19 3.59 2.73
CA VAL A 189 3.89 4.22 1.42
C VAL A 189 5.13 4.15 0.55
N LYS A 190 5.01 3.49 -0.60
CA LYS A 190 6.07 3.31 -1.60
C LYS A 190 5.74 3.96 -2.93
N ASP A 191 4.48 4.28 -3.17
CA ASP A 191 4.06 5.00 -4.36
C ASP A 191 2.93 6.00 -4.10
N CYS A 192 2.79 7.01 -4.96
CA CYS A 192 1.74 8.01 -4.88
C CYS A 192 1.38 8.56 -6.26
N TRP A 193 0.08 8.59 -6.53
CA TRP A 193 -0.49 9.17 -7.74
C TRP A 193 -1.58 10.17 -7.38
N LEU A 194 -1.53 11.33 -8.01
CA LEU A 194 -2.68 12.22 -8.11
C LEU A 194 -3.29 12.01 -9.50
N HIS A 195 -4.58 11.70 -9.57
CA HIS A 195 -5.33 11.86 -10.81
C HIS A 195 -6.25 13.06 -10.72
N MET A 196 -6.41 13.79 -11.81
CA MET A 196 -7.25 14.97 -11.89
C MET A 196 -8.08 14.93 -13.17
N ASP A 197 -9.39 15.08 -13.02
CA ASP A 197 -10.25 15.57 -14.10
C ASP A 197 -10.56 17.03 -13.79
N TYR A 198 -10.22 17.94 -14.71
CA TYR A 198 -10.21 19.37 -14.44
C TYR A 198 -10.35 20.19 -15.71
N ASP A 199 -10.90 21.39 -15.56
CA ASP A 199 -10.80 22.41 -16.61
C ASP A 199 -9.62 23.35 -16.38
N ASP A 200 -9.10 23.85 -17.50
CA ASP A 200 -8.10 24.88 -17.62
C ASP A 200 -6.78 24.56 -16.89
N GLY A 201 -6.65 24.80 -15.58
CA GLY A 201 -5.40 24.56 -14.85
C GLY A 201 -5.54 24.34 -13.35
N PHE A 202 -4.58 23.63 -12.76
CA PHE A 202 -4.55 23.36 -11.32
C PHE A 202 -3.14 23.31 -10.73
N VAL A 203 -3.08 23.41 -9.41
CA VAL A 203 -1.92 23.01 -8.61
C VAL A 203 -2.36 22.30 -7.34
N ALA A 204 -1.66 21.21 -7.00
CA ALA A 204 -1.92 20.38 -5.85
C ALA A 204 -0.73 20.35 -4.89
N TYR A 205 -1.06 20.27 -3.60
CA TYR A 205 -0.12 20.27 -2.48
C TYR A 205 -0.45 19.15 -1.51
N LEU A 206 0.58 18.46 -1.05
CA LEU A 206 0.49 17.52 0.07
C LEU A 206 1.26 18.09 1.25
N ASN A 207 0.55 18.34 2.34
CA ASN A 207 1.10 18.93 3.57
C ASN A 207 1.91 20.22 3.33
N GLY A 208 1.46 21.03 2.36
CA GLY A 208 2.10 22.30 1.99
C GLY A 208 3.20 22.19 0.92
N LYS A 209 3.62 20.98 0.56
CA LYS A 209 4.57 20.75 -0.54
C LYS A 209 3.83 20.52 -1.85
N GLU A 210 4.24 21.22 -2.92
CA GLU A 210 3.68 21.02 -4.25
C GLU A 210 4.00 19.60 -4.75
N ILE A 211 2.98 18.90 -5.26
CA ILE A 211 3.11 17.52 -5.76
C ILE A 211 2.73 17.36 -7.24
N ALA A 212 1.88 18.25 -7.78
CA ALA A 212 1.45 18.22 -9.17
C ALA A 212 0.90 19.57 -9.59
N ARG A 213 0.98 19.85 -10.90
CA ARG A 213 0.51 21.09 -11.53
C ARG A 213 0.30 20.85 -13.02
N ALA A 214 -0.72 21.49 -13.58
CA ALA A 214 -0.90 21.62 -15.02
C ALA A 214 -1.47 23.00 -15.37
N HIS A 215 -0.97 23.60 -16.46
CA HIS A 215 -1.47 24.84 -17.08
C HIS A 215 -1.74 26.01 -16.12
N LEU A 216 -0.90 26.20 -15.11
CA LEU A 216 -1.12 27.25 -14.12
C LEU A 216 0.21 27.76 -13.59
N GLY A 217 0.66 28.93 -14.02
CA GLY A 217 1.78 29.63 -13.39
C GLY A 217 3.10 28.85 -13.37
N THR A 218 3.99 29.17 -12.43
CA THR A 218 5.36 28.62 -12.39
C THR A 218 5.52 27.56 -11.29
N PRO A 219 6.10 26.37 -11.58
CA PRO A 219 6.40 25.36 -10.57
C PRO A 219 7.18 25.93 -9.37
N GLY A 220 6.75 25.56 -8.16
CA GLY A 220 7.34 26.04 -6.91
C GLY A 220 6.94 27.47 -6.51
N VAL A 221 6.25 28.22 -7.38
CA VAL A 221 5.64 29.52 -7.05
C VAL A 221 4.13 29.32 -6.90
N PRO A 222 3.58 29.51 -5.69
CA PRO A 222 2.13 29.40 -5.47
C PRO A 222 1.38 30.48 -6.25
N PRO A 223 0.38 30.12 -7.09
CA PRO A 223 -0.46 31.10 -7.76
C PRO A 223 -1.28 31.92 -6.76
N ALA A 224 -1.53 33.19 -7.10
CA ALA A 224 -2.49 34.00 -6.35
C ALA A 224 -3.92 33.46 -6.55
N TRP A 225 -4.80 33.72 -5.58
CA TRP A 225 -6.21 33.31 -5.63
C TRP A 225 -6.96 33.81 -6.87
N ASN A 226 -6.56 34.95 -7.42
CA ASN A 226 -7.12 35.56 -8.63
C ASN A 226 -6.22 35.42 -9.86
N ALA A 227 -5.26 34.48 -9.84
CA ALA A 227 -4.53 34.10 -11.03
C ALA A 227 -5.49 33.41 -12.02
N THR A 228 -5.18 33.49 -13.31
CA THR A 228 -5.82 32.72 -14.36
C THR A 228 -4.96 31.50 -14.69
N ALA A 229 -5.58 30.44 -15.21
CA ALA A 229 -4.84 29.40 -15.92
C ALA A 229 -4.10 29.96 -17.14
N ASP A 230 -3.14 29.19 -17.63
CA ASP A 230 -2.39 29.51 -18.84
C ASP A 230 -3.31 29.42 -20.07
N ALA A 231 -2.98 30.12 -21.16
CA ALA A 231 -3.90 30.30 -22.29
C ALA A 231 -4.21 29.01 -23.11
N ALA A 232 -3.56 27.89 -22.81
CA ALA A 232 -3.89 26.59 -23.38
C ALA A 232 -4.98 25.94 -22.51
N THR A 233 -6.19 25.84 -23.04
CA THR A 233 -7.32 25.25 -22.31
C THR A 233 -7.18 23.74 -22.23
N HIS A 234 -7.56 23.19 -21.08
CA HIS A 234 -7.76 21.77 -20.83
C HIS A 234 -9.22 21.57 -20.47
N GLU A 235 -9.82 20.47 -20.89
CA GLU A 235 -11.23 20.18 -20.63
C GLU A 235 -11.33 18.88 -19.83
N ALA A 236 -12.23 18.85 -18.85
CA ALA A 236 -12.60 17.63 -18.17
C ALA A 236 -13.21 16.61 -19.15
N VAL A 237 -13.02 15.32 -18.89
CA VAL A 237 -13.42 14.24 -19.81
C VAL A 237 -14.21 13.12 -19.16
N ILE A 238 -14.29 13.02 -17.82
CA ILE A 238 -15.04 11.93 -17.15
C ILE A 238 -16.52 11.97 -17.52
N TYR A 239 -17.12 13.16 -17.69
CA TYR A 239 -18.52 13.30 -18.07
C TYR A 239 -18.82 12.71 -19.48
N GLN A 240 -17.79 12.56 -20.31
CA GLN A 240 -17.86 11.93 -21.63
C GLN A 240 -17.44 10.45 -21.62
N GLY A 241 -17.17 9.88 -20.44
CA GLY A 241 -16.64 8.52 -20.27
C GLY A 241 -15.12 8.41 -20.46
N GLY A 242 -14.41 9.54 -20.46
CA GLY A 242 -12.95 9.58 -20.43
C GLY A 242 -12.35 9.22 -19.07
N MET A 243 -11.02 9.23 -18.99
CA MET A 243 -10.25 8.99 -17.77
C MET A 243 -9.53 10.28 -17.34
N PRO A 244 -9.35 10.53 -16.04
CA PRO A 244 -8.60 11.67 -15.54
C PRO A 244 -7.10 11.58 -15.90
N ASP A 245 -6.43 12.72 -15.95
CA ASP A 245 -4.98 12.80 -16.12
C ASP A 245 -4.26 12.26 -14.89
N GLY A 246 -3.24 11.42 -15.09
CA GLY A 246 -2.42 10.83 -14.03
C GLY A 246 -1.08 11.54 -13.83
N PHE A 247 -0.80 11.95 -12.58
CA PHE A 247 0.43 12.59 -12.15
C PHE A 247 1.13 11.71 -11.11
N HIS A 248 2.21 11.06 -11.53
CA HIS A 248 3.08 10.31 -10.62
C HIS A 248 3.83 11.26 -9.71
N VAL A 249 3.73 11.07 -8.39
CA VAL A 249 4.43 11.88 -7.41
C VAL A 249 5.66 11.11 -6.93
N ASN A 250 6.84 11.69 -7.11
CA ASN A 250 8.08 11.07 -6.67
C ASN A 250 8.00 10.71 -5.16
N PRO A 251 8.05 9.43 -4.78
CA PRO A 251 7.93 8.99 -3.40
C PRO A 251 8.98 9.59 -2.46
N ASP A 252 10.22 9.78 -2.93
CA ASP A 252 11.29 10.40 -2.14
C ASP A 252 11.02 11.87 -1.82
N SER A 253 10.12 12.49 -2.59
CA SER A 253 9.69 13.86 -2.40
C SER A 253 8.40 13.97 -1.57
N LEU A 254 7.74 12.86 -1.23
CA LEU A 254 6.49 12.89 -0.46
C LEU A 254 6.73 13.42 0.95
N LEU A 255 6.02 14.48 1.30
CA LEU A 255 5.91 14.92 2.68
C LEU A 255 4.64 14.31 3.27
N ILE A 256 4.70 13.02 3.66
CA ILE A 256 3.61 12.34 4.37
C ILE A 256 4.01 12.19 5.84
N LEU A 257 3.10 12.53 6.74
CA LEU A 257 3.31 12.52 8.18
C LEU A 257 2.59 11.33 8.82
N PRO A 258 3.09 10.80 9.95
CA PRO A 258 2.27 9.94 10.79
C PRO A 258 1.07 10.72 11.34
N GLY A 259 -0.11 10.10 11.30
CA GLY A 259 -1.36 10.72 11.69
C GLY A 259 -1.97 11.59 10.60
N LYS A 260 -2.29 12.84 10.94
CA LYS A 260 -3.07 13.75 10.09
C LYS A 260 -2.25 14.26 8.90
N ASN A 261 -2.81 14.13 7.71
CA ASN A 261 -2.30 14.66 6.44
C ASN A 261 -3.37 15.49 5.74
N VAL A 262 -2.96 16.40 4.87
CA VAL A 262 -3.83 17.27 4.09
C VAL A 262 -3.39 17.29 2.63
N LEU A 263 -4.28 16.89 1.74
CA LEU A 263 -4.22 17.26 0.32
C LEU A 263 -4.96 18.59 0.13
N ALA A 264 -4.31 19.53 -0.55
CA ALA A 264 -4.84 20.85 -0.85
C ALA A 264 -4.68 21.13 -2.34
N ILE A 265 -5.74 21.58 -3.02
CA ILE A 265 -5.74 21.78 -4.47
C ILE A 265 -6.36 23.14 -4.75
N GLN A 266 -5.84 23.88 -5.71
CA GLN A 266 -6.56 25.01 -6.28
C GLN A 266 -6.65 24.82 -7.80
N VAL A 267 -7.87 24.96 -8.32
CA VAL A 267 -8.20 24.88 -9.75
C VAL A 267 -8.61 26.27 -10.21
N HIS A 268 -8.20 26.64 -11.41
CA HIS A 268 -8.34 27.97 -11.96
C HIS A 268 -8.85 27.89 -13.40
N ASN A 269 -9.81 28.75 -13.71
CA ASN A 269 -10.20 29.02 -15.09
C ASN A 269 -9.25 30.04 -15.73
N THR A 270 -9.25 30.06 -17.06
CA THR A 270 -8.57 31.08 -17.88
C THR A 270 -9.20 32.46 -17.72
N SER A 271 -10.50 32.53 -17.39
CA SER A 271 -11.18 33.79 -17.08
C SER A 271 -12.47 33.59 -16.27
N THR A 272 -13.03 34.69 -15.73
CA THR A 272 -14.39 34.68 -15.15
C THR A 272 -15.49 34.57 -16.22
N GLY A 273 -15.13 34.53 -17.50
CA GLY A 273 -16.05 34.34 -18.63
C GLY A 273 -16.07 32.91 -19.17
N SER A 274 -15.29 31.98 -18.58
CA SER A 274 -15.32 30.57 -18.95
C SER A 274 -16.72 29.98 -18.78
N SER A 275 -17.11 29.12 -19.72
CA SER A 275 -18.42 28.48 -19.79
C SER A 275 -18.71 27.57 -18.60
N ASP A 276 -17.64 27.00 -18.05
CA ASP A 276 -17.63 25.88 -17.14
C ASP A 276 -16.37 25.87 -16.27
N MET A 277 -16.38 24.98 -15.28
CA MET A 277 -15.26 24.56 -14.46
C MET A 277 -15.58 23.18 -13.94
N THR A 278 -14.63 22.26 -13.95
CA THR A 278 -14.70 20.98 -13.27
C THR A 278 -13.44 20.75 -12.43
N ALA A 279 -13.61 20.08 -11.28
CA ALA A 279 -12.52 19.63 -10.42
C ALA A 279 -12.88 18.32 -9.68
N ILE A 280 -12.36 17.20 -10.19
CA ILE A 280 -12.52 15.86 -9.62
C ILE A 280 -11.13 15.27 -9.32
N PRO A 281 -10.65 15.38 -8.07
CA PRO A 281 -9.36 14.82 -7.66
C PRO A 281 -9.48 13.36 -7.20
N PHE A 282 -8.44 12.58 -7.50
CA PHE A 282 -8.20 11.27 -6.91
C PHE A 282 -6.79 11.22 -6.33
N LEU A 283 -6.63 10.80 -5.08
CA LEU A 283 -5.32 10.55 -4.48
C LEU A 283 -5.20 9.06 -4.17
N THR A 284 -4.27 8.38 -4.83
CA THR A 284 -4.00 6.95 -4.63
C THR A 284 -2.60 6.76 -4.07
N LEU A 285 -2.48 5.98 -3.00
CA LEU A 285 -1.20 5.61 -2.38
C LEU A 285 -0.93 4.12 -2.61
N GLY A 286 0.29 3.78 -3.00
CA GLY A 286 0.77 2.40 -3.11
C GLY A 286 1.53 2.00 -1.86
N PHE A 287 1.10 0.93 -1.20
CA PHE A 287 1.67 0.44 0.05
C PHE A 287 2.51 -0.82 -0.16
N SER A 288 3.58 -0.99 0.63
CA SER A 288 4.39 -2.23 0.64
C SER A 288 3.70 -3.41 1.34
N THR A 289 2.61 -3.15 2.06
CA THR A 289 1.82 -4.17 2.75
C THR A 289 0.34 -3.86 2.59
N PRO A 290 -0.55 -4.87 2.61
CA PRO A 290 -1.99 -4.64 2.54
C PRO A 290 -2.46 -3.69 3.66
N VAL A 291 -3.33 -2.75 3.31
CA VAL A 291 -3.91 -1.81 4.27
C VAL A 291 -5.04 -2.52 5.02
N GLN A 292 -5.19 -2.25 6.31
CA GLN A 292 -6.32 -2.77 7.08
C GLN A 292 -7.62 -2.12 6.61
N GLN A 293 -8.63 -2.93 6.29
CA GLN A 293 -9.94 -2.48 5.79
C GLN A 293 -9.81 -1.59 4.53
N PRO A 294 -9.30 -2.15 3.43
CA PRO A 294 -9.09 -1.39 2.20
C PRO A 294 -10.42 -0.85 1.65
N ARG A 295 -10.39 0.37 1.10
CA ARG A 295 -11.51 0.92 0.32
C ARG A 295 -11.42 0.51 -1.16
N GLY A 296 -10.28 -0.06 -1.56
CA GLY A 296 -9.96 -0.45 -2.92
C GLY A 296 -9.50 0.72 -3.79
N ILE A 297 -8.98 0.35 -4.95
CA ILE A 297 -8.59 1.26 -6.03
C ILE A 297 -9.84 1.76 -6.75
N ASP A 298 -9.90 3.06 -7.05
CA ASP A 298 -10.93 3.60 -7.93
C ASP A 298 -10.63 3.25 -9.39
N SER A 299 -11.59 2.65 -10.09
CA SER A 299 -11.43 2.17 -11.47
C SER A 299 -11.07 3.27 -12.46
N LEU A 300 -11.41 4.53 -12.17
CA LEU A 300 -11.08 5.66 -13.05
C LEU A 300 -9.59 6.01 -13.01
N THR A 301 -8.84 5.52 -12.03
CA THR A 301 -7.38 5.76 -11.97
C THR A 301 -6.58 4.88 -12.92
N GLY A 302 -7.17 3.80 -13.44
CA GLY A 302 -6.44 2.80 -14.23
C GLY A 302 -5.28 2.11 -13.50
N LEU A 303 -5.18 2.29 -12.18
CA LEU A 303 -4.14 1.65 -11.36
C LEU A 303 -4.56 0.23 -10.98
N HIS A 304 -3.56 -0.63 -10.84
CA HIS A 304 -3.71 -2.02 -10.43
C HIS A 304 -2.62 -2.37 -9.39
N ASN A 305 -2.93 -3.25 -8.44
CA ASN A 305 -1.94 -3.75 -7.50
C ASN A 305 -0.80 -4.42 -8.25
N ALA A 306 0.45 -4.14 -7.89
CA ALA A 306 1.58 -4.84 -8.49
C ALA A 306 1.84 -6.16 -7.76
N SER A 307 2.27 -7.18 -8.50
CA SER A 307 2.63 -8.50 -7.96
C SER A 307 3.99 -8.97 -8.48
N PHE A 308 4.58 -9.95 -7.82
CA PHE A 308 5.74 -10.64 -8.37
C PHE A 308 5.33 -11.58 -9.49
N HIS A 309 6.17 -11.66 -10.52
CA HIS A 309 6.00 -12.63 -11.59
C HIS A 309 7.29 -13.41 -11.82
N THR A 310 7.23 -14.73 -11.76
CA THR A 310 8.39 -15.57 -12.07
C THR A 310 8.69 -15.59 -13.58
N ASN A 311 9.83 -16.17 -13.95
CA ASN A 311 10.25 -16.44 -15.33
C ASN A 311 9.89 -17.87 -15.77
N PHE A 312 8.85 -18.46 -15.17
CA PHE A 312 8.34 -19.77 -15.54
C PHE A 312 6.81 -19.82 -15.36
N LYS A 313 6.20 -20.92 -15.80
CA LYS A 313 4.79 -21.26 -15.59
C LYS A 313 4.70 -22.63 -14.92
N ILE A 314 3.51 -23.04 -14.48
CA ILE A 314 3.30 -24.32 -13.82
C ILE A 314 2.55 -25.24 -14.76
N SER A 315 3.08 -26.43 -14.98
CA SER A 315 2.38 -27.48 -15.71
C SER A 315 1.14 -27.97 -14.95
N SER A 316 0.04 -28.17 -15.69
CA SER A 316 -1.17 -28.81 -15.17
C SER A 316 -0.94 -30.25 -14.70
N ASP A 317 0.14 -30.88 -15.17
CA ASP A 317 0.50 -32.24 -14.76
C ASP A 317 1.14 -32.30 -13.36
N GLY A 318 1.45 -31.15 -12.77
CA GLY A 318 1.96 -31.05 -11.39
C GLY A 318 3.46 -30.92 -11.29
N ASP A 319 4.01 -29.74 -11.58
CA ASP A 319 5.42 -29.47 -11.35
C ASP A 319 5.76 -29.46 -9.86
N THR A 320 6.97 -29.95 -9.53
CA THR A 320 7.48 -29.84 -8.17
C THR A 320 7.95 -28.41 -7.92
N ILE A 321 7.32 -27.72 -6.98
CA ILE A 321 7.70 -26.37 -6.59
C ILE A 321 8.66 -26.44 -5.41
N ILE A 322 9.81 -25.78 -5.53
CA ILE A 322 10.84 -25.74 -4.49
C ILE A 322 11.14 -24.30 -4.07
N LEU A 323 11.21 -24.09 -2.76
CA LEU A 323 11.69 -22.86 -2.13
C LEU A 323 13.09 -23.10 -1.57
N THR A 324 14.07 -22.28 -1.95
CA THR A 324 15.47 -22.44 -1.56
C THR A 324 15.99 -21.14 -0.95
N SER A 325 16.56 -21.21 0.26
CA SER A 325 17.16 -20.04 0.91
C SER A 325 18.26 -19.40 0.05
N ALA A 326 18.55 -18.12 0.29
CA ALA A 326 19.63 -17.41 -0.42
C ALA A 326 21.00 -18.12 -0.31
N GLY A 327 21.23 -18.87 0.78
CA GLY A 327 22.43 -19.68 1.02
C GLY A 327 22.44 -21.06 0.35
N GLY A 328 21.39 -21.46 -0.38
CA GLY A 328 21.33 -22.74 -1.09
C GLY A 328 20.72 -23.90 -0.31
N VAL A 329 20.18 -23.67 0.89
CA VAL A 329 19.47 -24.70 1.67
C VAL A 329 18.00 -24.73 1.24
N GLN A 330 17.48 -25.91 0.90
CA GLN A 330 16.06 -26.10 0.64
C GLN A 330 15.24 -25.74 1.87
N MET A 331 14.31 -24.80 1.71
CA MET A 331 13.38 -24.34 2.75
C MET A 331 12.11 -25.16 2.73
N ASP A 332 11.54 -25.36 1.54
CA ASP A 332 10.29 -26.09 1.37
C ASP A 332 10.20 -26.73 -0.02
N ILE A 333 9.34 -27.74 -0.14
CA ILE A 333 9.06 -28.43 -1.40
C ILE A 333 7.60 -28.88 -1.44
N PHE A 334 6.92 -28.57 -2.53
CA PHE A 334 5.53 -28.96 -2.76
C PHE A 334 5.42 -29.77 -4.05
N MET A 335 4.70 -30.90 -3.98
CA MET A 335 4.52 -31.85 -5.08
C MET A 335 3.02 -32.06 -5.30
N PRO A 336 2.33 -31.15 -6.02
CA PRO A 336 0.87 -31.14 -6.10
C PRO A 336 0.26 -32.38 -6.78
N GLY A 337 1.03 -33.11 -7.59
CA GLY A 337 0.44 -33.99 -8.59
C GLY A 337 -0.37 -33.20 -9.62
N ALA A 338 -1.20 -33.88 -10.41
CA ALA A 338 -2.02 -33.20 -11.41
C ALA A 338 -2.95 -32.16 -10.76
N LEU A 339 -2.98 -30.96 -11.33
CA LEU A 339 -3.74 -29.83 -10.85
C LEU A 339 -4.92 -29.57 -11.79
N GLU A 340 -6.13 -29.58 -11.24
CA GLU A 340 -7.33 -29.25 -11.99
C GLU A 340 -7.45 -27.75 -12.24
N ARG A 341 -8.08 -27.39 -13.36
CA ARG A 341 -8.32 -25.99 -13.72
C ARG A 341 -9.12 -25.27 -12.63
N ASP A 342 -8.67 -24.06 -12.27
CA ASP A 342 -9.32 -23.21 -11.26
C ASP A 342 -9.43 -23.83 -9.85
N ILE A 343 -8.59 -24.84 -9.54
CA ILE A 343 -8.50 -25.47 -8.21
C ILE A 343 -7.06 -25.40 -7.71
N SER A 344 -6.84 -24.76 -6.55
CA SER A 344 -5.54 -24.76 -5.87
C SER A 344 -5.34 -26.03 -5.03
N ALA A 345 -4.07 -26.37 -4.79
CA ALA A 345 -3.65 -27.43 -3.88
C ALA A 345 -2.72 -26.86 -2.79
N GLY A 346 -2.93 -27.27 -1.53
CA GLY A 346 -2.17 -26.86 -0.35
C GLY A 346 -2.33 -27.85 0.79
#